data_AF-A0A373TCT3-F1
#
_entry.id   AF-A0A373TCT3-F1
#
_cell.length_a   1.000
_cell.length_b   1.000
_cell.length_c   1.000
_cell.angle_alpha   90.00
_cell.angle_beta   90.00
_cell.angle_gamma   90.00
#
_symmetry.space_group_name_H-M   'P 1'
#
loop_
_entity.id
_entity.type
_entity.pdbx_description
1 polymer ?
#
loop_
_entity_poly.entity_id
_entity_poly.type
_entity_poly.pdbx_seq_one_letter_code
_entity_poly.pdbx_strand_id
1 'polypeptide(L)'
;MKRRTWKNSGFSLVELIIVIAIMAILAGALAPALIKYVKKPRLQVYLDTASEIEKSVVNMVVDAEEDGYAIRAVTYKGSTEDGSGNGTLICANGSGYADMASAADKAKYFSEMFRSMGMGSVTLYMNGDTPLQIALSENGKVVASDPATGASSQILLSDNRGELKAKIVYSASKGEWVIAESY
;
A
#
# COMPACT_ATOMS: atom_id res chain seq x y z
N MET A 1 22.38 14.98 69.44
CA MET A 1 21.63 14.75 68.18
C MET A 1 22.04 15.82 67.16
N LYS A 2 22.76 15.46 66.09
CA LYS A 2 23.13 16.38 64.99
C LYS A 2 21.97 16.48 64.00
N ARG A 3 21.26 17.62 63.95
CA ARG A 3 20.26 17.90 62.92
C ARG A 3 20.98 18.21 61.61
N ARG A 4 20.76 17.40 60.56
CA ARG A 4 21.21 17.70 59.19
C ARG A 4 20.27 18.76 58.62
N THR A 5 20.74 19.99 58.44
CA THR A 5 20.01 21.04 57.75
C THR A 5 20.19 20.85 56.25
N TRP A 6 19.12 20.50 55.53
CA TRP A 6 19.17 20.43 54.07
C TRP A 6 19.27 21.85 53.55
N LYS A 7 20.38 22.16 52.87
CA LYS A 7 20.57 23.45 52.20
C LYS A 7 19.65 23.43 50.97
N ASN A 8 18.65 24.32 50.92
CA ASN A 8 17.91 24.58 49.69
C ASN A 8 18.88 25.19 48.67
N SER A 9 19.59 24.34 47.93
CA SER A 9 20.22 24.70 46.66
C SER A 9 19.12 24.70 45.60
N GLY A 10 18.24 25.70 45.69
CA GLY A 10 17.24 25.95 44.64
C GLY A 10 17.98 26.24 43.34
N PHE A 11 17.53 25.60 42.26
CA PHE A 11 18.06 25.78 40.91
C PHE A 11 18.14 27.27 40.60
N SER A 12 19.34 27.77 40.23
CA SER A 12 19.50 29.18 39.92
C SER A 12 18.69 29.52 38.68
N LEU A 13 18.03 30.68 38.67
CA LEU A 13 17.32 31.18 37.49
C LEU A 13 18.25 31.21 36.25
N VAL A 14 19.54 31.47 36.48
CA VAL A 14 20.57 31.47 35.43
C VAL A 14 20.81 30.07 34.87
N GLU A 15 20.84 29.04 35.73
CA GLU A 15 21.01 27.64 35.30
C GLU A 15 19.84 27.21 34.42
N LEU A 16 18.62 27.69 34.72
CA LEU A 16 17.43 27.41 33.91
C LEU A 16 17.48 28.07 32.53
N ILE A 17 17.89 29.34 32.45
CA ILE A 17 17.99 30.06 31.18
C ILE A 17 19.00 29.40 30.24
N ILE A 18 20.14 28.93 30.78
CA ILE A 18 21.14 28.25 29.98
C ILE A 18 20.61 26.91 29.44
N VAL A 19 19.84 26.17 30.24
CA VAL A 19 19.26 24.89 29.81
C VAL A 19 18.25 25.09 28.68
N ILE A 20 17.33 26.06 28.79
CA ILE A 20 16.36 26.32 27.70
C ILE A 20 17.06 26.79 26.43
N ALA A 21 18.16 27.55 26.55
CA ALA A 21 18.94 28.00 25.41
C ALA A 21 19.60 26.83 24.67
N ILE A 22 20.22 25.89 25.39
CA ILE A 22 20.84 24.70 24.80
C ILE A 22 19.76 23.78 24.20
N MET A 23 18.65 23.54 24.91
CA MET A 23 17.54 22.74 24.39
C MET A 23 16.94 23.36 23.12
N ALA A 24 16.84 24.69 23.04
CA ALA A 24 16.36 25.38 21.84
C ALA A 24 17.30 25.21 20.64
N ILE A 25 18.62 25.30 20.86
CA ILE A 25 19.63 25.07 19.80
C ILE A 25 19.57 23.62 19.30
N LEU A 26 19.55 22.65 20.23
CA LEU A 26 19.48 21.22 19.90
C LEU A 26 18.17 20.86 19.19
N ALA A 27 17.03 21.35 19.69
CA ALA A 27 15.73 21.13 19.06
C ALA A 27 15.66 21.79 17.67
N GLY A 28 16.23 22.98 17.51
CA GLY A 28 16.28 23.70 16.23
C GLY A 28 17.10 22.96 15.17
N ALA A 29 18.22 22.35 15.53
CA ALA A 29 19.05 21.56 14.62
C ALA A 29 18.41 20.20 14.24
N LEU A 30 17.66 19.58 15.15
CA LEU A 30 17.04 18.27 14.93
C LEU A 30 15.69 18.36 14.19
N ALA A 31 14.98 19.48 14.24
CA ALA A 31 13.66 19.63 13.61
C ALA A 31 13.63 19.28 12.11
N PRO A 32 14.57 19.74 11.24
CA PRO A 32 14.57 19.39 9.81
C PRO A 32 14.85 17.90 9.57
N ALA A 33 15.77 17.31 10.36
CA ALA A 33 16.08 15.90 10.26
C ALA A 33 14.85 15.06 10.58
N LEU A 34 14.16 15.36 11.69
CA LEU A 34 12.95 14.66 12.10
C LEU A 34 11.82 14.77 11.06
N ILE A 35 11.59 15.94 10.46
CA ILE A 35 10.59 16.12 9.39
C ILE A 35 10.88 15.21 8.18
N LYS A 36 12.15 15.11 7.76
CA LYS A 36 12.57 14.23 6.65
C LYS A 36 12.41 12.75 7.00
N TYR A 37 12.77 12.37 8.24
CA TYR A 37 12.63 11.00 8.72
C TYR A 37 11.17 10.58 8.97
N VAL A 38 10.20 11.49 9.02
CA VAL A 38 8.77 11.14 9.12
C VAL A 38 8.11 10.93 7.75
N LYS A 39 8.55 11.62 6.69
CA LYS A 39 7.98 11.45 5.33
C LYS A 39 8.48 10.20 4.61
N LYS A 40 9.77 9.88 4.73
CA LYS A 40 10.37 8.69 4.06
C LYS A 40 9.71 7.36 4.46
N PRO A 41 9.36 7.10 5.73
CA PRO A 41 8.65 5.90 6.14
C PRO A 41 7.27 5.78 5.52
N ARG A 42 6.53 6.88 5.35
CA ARG A 42 5.17 6.82 4.78
C ARG A 42 5.17 6.34 3.34
N LEU A 43 6.11 6.85 2.53
CA LEU A 43 6.28 6.39 1.16
C LEU A 43 6.75 4.92 1.10
N GLN A 44 7.61 4.51 2.03
CA GLN A 44 8.02 3.11 2.12
C GLN A 44 6.84 2.19 2.48
N VAL A 45 6.00 2.59 3.44
CA VAL A 45 4.79 1.83 3.81
C VAL A 45 3.88 1.62 2.60
N TYR A 46 3.70 2.64 1.76
CA TYR A 46 2.92 2.49 0.53
C TYR A 46 3.51 1.46 -0.45
N LEU A 47 4.84 1.43 -0.60
CA LEU A 47 5.53 0.44 -1.44
C LEU A 47 5.48 -0.96 -0.84
N ASP A 48 5.57 -1.08 0.48
CA ASP A 48 5.46 -2.35 1.20
C ASP A 48 4.03 -2.91 1.03
N THR A 49 3.00 -2.08 1.17
CA THR A 49 1.60 -2.45 0.90
C THR A 49 1.39 -2.87 -0.56
N ALA A 50 1.96 -2.14 -1.53
CA ALA A 50 1.88 -2.52 -2.94
C ALA A 50 2.50 -3.90 -3.21
N SER A 51 3.65 -4.18 -2.59
CA SER A 51 4.35 -5.46 -2.70
C SER A 51 3.57 -6.61 -2.03
N GLU A 52 2.86 -6.33 -0.95
CA GLU A 52 1.98 -7.29 -0.28
C GLU A 52 0.74 -7.61 -1.13
N ILE A 53 0.11 -6.59 -1.73
CA ILE A 53 -0.98 -6.75 -2.69
C ILE A 53 -0.52 -7.59 -3.89
N GLU A 54 0.66 -7.30 -4.45
CA GLU A 54 1.24 -8.09 -5.55
C GLU A 54 1.35 -9.57 -5.20
N LYS A 55 1.95 -9.91 -4.06
CA LYS A 55 2.13 -11.31 -3.65
C LYS A 55 0.79 -12.04 -3.53
N SER A 56 -0.18 -11.37 -2.93
CA SER A 56 -1.54 -11.89 -2.78
C SER A 56 -2.22 -12.12 -4.13
N VAL A 57 -2.07 -11.19 -5.09
CA VAL A 57 -2.61 -11.33 -6.45
C VAL A 57 -1.93 -12.46 -7.19
N VAL A 58 -0.61 -12.61 -7.07
CA VAL A 58 0.12 -13.72 -7.68
C VAL A 58 -0.33 -15.06 -7.09
N ASN A 59 -0.54 -15.16 -5.78
CA ASN A 59 -1.06 -16.39 -5.16
C ASN A 59 -2.45 -16.73 -5.69
N MET A 60 -3.35 -15.74 -5.76
CA MET A 60 -4.68 -15.92 -6.33
C MET A 60 -4.64 -16.39 -7.79
N VAL A 61 -3.70 -15.86 -8.59
CA VAL A 61 -3.52 -16.29 -9.99
C VAL A 61 -3.05 -17.73 -10.06
N VAL A 62 -2.15 -18.15 -9.18
CA VAL A 62 -1.70 -19.55 -9.10
C VAL A 62 -2.88 -20.47 -8.77
N ASP A 63 -3.71 -20.13 -7.79
CA ASP A 63 -4.90 -20.91 -7.45
C ASP A 63 -5.89 -20.99 -8.62
N ALA A 64 -6.06 -19.90 -9.37
CA ALA A 64 -6.90 -19.88 -10.57
C ALA A 64 -6.31 -20.71 -11.72
N GLU A 65 -4.99 -20.72 -11.87
CA GLU A 65 -4.29 -21.54 -12.88
C GLU A 65 -4.41 -23.03 -12.58
N GLU A 66 -4.42 -23.45 -11.31
CA GLU A 66 -4.70 -24.84 -10.92
C GLU A 66 -6.10 -25.31 -11.34
N ASP A 67 -7.08 -24.39 -11.28
CA ASP A 67 -8.46 -24.62 -11.73
C ASP A 67 -8.61 -24.47 -13.28
N GLY A 68 -7.52 -24.18 -14.00
CA GLY A 68 -7.46 -24.13 -15.46
C GLY A 68 -7.64 -22.74 -16.08
N TYR A 69 -7.65 -21.67 -15.27
CA TYR A 69 -7.79 -20.30 -15.75
C TYR A 69 -6.42 -19.62 -15.94
N ALA A 70 -6.10 -19.20 -17.16
CA ALA A 70 -4.92 -18.39 -17.43
C ALA A 70 -5.22 -16.90 -17.26
N ILE A 71 -4.90 -16.33 -16.10
CA ILE A 71 -5.17 -14.92 -15.79
C ILE A 71 -4.13 -13.99 -16.46
N ARG A 72 -4.60 -12.85 -16.95
CA ARG A 72 -3.81 -11.76 -17.57
C ARG A 72 -3.88 -10.46 -16.81
N ALA A 73 -5.01 -10.17 -16.21
CA ALA A 73 -5.18 -8.93 -15.48
C ALA A 73 -6.20 -9.10 -14.37
N VAL A 74 -5.96 -8.37 -13.29
CA VAL A 74 -6.80 -8.35 -12.10
C VAL A 74 -7.17 -6.91 -11.82
N THR A 75 -8.46 -6.61 -11.77
CA THR A 75 -8.96 -5.30 -11.37
C THR A 75 -9.87 -5.47 -10.18
N TYR A 76 -9.78 -4.59 -9.19
CA TYR A 76 -10.68 -4.62 -8.05
C TYR A 76 -11.02 -3.22 -7.55
N LYS A 77 -12.29 -3.05 -7.18
CA LYS A 77 -12.85 -1.87 -6.52
C LYS A 77 -13.92 -2.30 -5.51
N GLY A 78 -13.66 -2.12 -4.23
CA GLY A 78 -14.65 -2.36 -3.19
C GLY A 78 -14.07 -2.69 -1.82
N SER A 79 -14.95 -3.19 -0.95
CA SER A 79 -14.60 -3.71 0.37
C SER A 79 -14.75 -5.24 0.40
N THR A 80 -13.83 -5.88 1.10
CA THR A 80 -13.85 -7.33 1.35
C THR A 80 -14.81 -7.73 2.47
N GLU A 81 -15.24 -6.77 3.30
CA GLU A 81 -16.14 -7.00 4.45
C GLU A 81 -17.61 -6.99 4.07
N ASP A 82 -17.99 -6.11 3.14
CA ASP A 82 -19.41 -5.82 2.88
C ASP A 82 -19.95 -6.56 1.65
N GLY A 83 -19.13 -7.37 0.98
CA GLY A 83 -19.46 -7.98 -0.32
C GLY A 83 -19.69 -6.94 -1.44
N SER A 84 -19.40 -5.66 -1.19
CA SER A 84 -19.57 -4.54 -2.12
C SER A 84 -18.30 -4.34 -2.95
N GLY A 85 -17.97 -5.34 -3.76
CA GLY A 85 -16.80 -5.33 -4.64
C GLY A 85 -17.18 -5.57 -6.09
N ASN A 86 -16.73 -4.69 -6.98
CA ASN A 86 -16.69 -4.95 -8.41
C ASN A 86 -15.23 -5.22 -8.79
N GLY A 87 -14.95 -6.43 -9.26
CA GLY A 87 -13.65 -6.80 -9.76
C GLY A 87 -13.77 -7.58 -11.06
N THR A 88 -12.72 -7.53 -11.86
CA THR A 88 -12.58 -8.34 -13.09
C THR A 88 -11.33 -9.18 -13.00
N LEU A 89 -11.44 -10.42 -13.46
CA LEU A 89 -10.32 -11.33 -13.66
C LEU A 89 -10.28 -11.61 -15.14
N ILE A 90 -9.39 -10.93 -15.86
CA ILE A 90 -9.26 -11.13 -17.30
C ILE A 90 -8.51 -12.44 -17.51
N CYS A 91 -9.19 -13.44 -18.05
CA CYS A 91 -8.64 -14.75 -18.35
C CYS A 91 -8.67 -15.04 -19.85
N ALA A 92 -7.82 -15.97 -20.28
CA ALA A 92 -7.90 -16.49 -21.64
C ALA A 92 -9.28 -17.14 -21.87
N ASN A 93 -9.88 -16.80 -23.00
CA ASN A 93 -11.04 -17.49 -23.56
C ASN A 93 -10.66 -17.92 -24.97
N GLY A 94 -11.28 -18.94 -25.56
CA GLY A 94 -10.91 -19.48 -26.89
C GLY A 94 -10.90 -18.47 -28.05
N SER A 95 -11.25 -17.21 -27.82
CA SER A 95 -11.23 -16.09 -28.78
C SER A 95 -10.36 -14.89 -28.35
N GLY A 96 -9.57 -15.01 -27.28
CA GLY A 96 -8.72 -13.94 -26.76
C GLY A 96 -8.78 -13.84 -25.24
N TYR A 97 -9.07 -12.64 -24.72
CA TYR A 97 -9.11 -12.38 -23.28
C TYR A 97 -10.41 -11.70 -22.89
N ALA A 98 -11.06 -12.22 -21.85
CA ALA A 98 -12.33 -11.71 -21.35
C ALA A 98 -12.38 -11.83 -19.83
N ASP A 99 -13.26 -11.05 -19.21
CA ASP A 99 -13.54 -11.22 -17.78
C ASP A 99 -14.12 -12.61 -17.50
N MET A 100 -13.66 -13.23 -16.42
CA MET A 100 -14.07 -14.56 -15.99
C MET A 100 -15.60 -14.65 -15.88
N ALA A 101 -16.17 -15.64 -16.55
CA ALA A 101 -17.62 -15.82 -16.66
C ALA A 101 -18.26 -16.31 -15.36
N SER A 102 -17.56 -17.16 -14.60
CA SER A 102 -18.02 -17.67 -13.32
C SER A 102 -17.92 -16.59 -12.24
N ALA A 103 -19.06 -16.03 -11.84
CA ALA A 103 -19.12 -15.07 -10.74
C ALA A 103 -18.76 -15.71 -9.39
N ALA A 104 -19.04 -17.01 -9.22
CA ALA A 104 -18.73 -17.74 -8.00
C ALA A 104 -17.21 -17.93 -7.83
N ASP A 105 -16.51 -18.38 -8.87
CA ASP A 105 -15.06 -18.59 -8.81
C ASP A 105 -14.33 -17.25 -8.64
N LYS A 106 -14.78 -16.22 -9.35
CA LYS A 106 -14.26 -14.86 -9.19
C LYS A 106 -14.37 -14.36 -7.75
N ALA A 107 -15.53 -14.55 -7.11
CA ALA A 107 -15.72 -14.17 -5.71
C ALA A 107 -14.82 -14.99 -4.76
N LYS A 108 -14.68 -16.30 -5.01
CA LYS A 108 -13.76 -17.18 -4.27
C LYS A 108 -12.33 -16.64 -4.33
N TYR A 109 -11.79 -16.42 -5.53
CA TYR A 109 -10.42 -15.95 -5.72
C TYR A 109 -10.16 -14.59 -5.08
N PHE A 110 -11.07 -13.62 -5.25
CA PHE A 110 -10.92 -12.34 -4.54
C PHE A 110 -10.92 -12.53 -3.02
N SER A 111 -11.80 -13.38 -2.47
CA SER A 111 -11.81 -13.64 -1.03
C SER A 111 -10.50 -14.27 -0.52
N GLU A 112 -9.90 -15.18 -1.28
CA GLU A 112 -8.64 -15.85 -0.96
C GLU A 112 -7.46 -14.87 -1.05
N MET A 113 -7.43 -14.05 -2.11
CA MET A 113 -6.48 -12.95 -2.29
C MET A 113 -6.40 -12.10 -1.01
N PHE A 114 -7.51 -11.52 -0.58
CA PHE A 114 -7.50 -10.63 0.58
C PHE A 114 -7.23 -11.32 1.91
N ARG A 115 -7.64 -12.58 2.07
CA ARG A 115 -7.29 -13.38 3.26
C ARG A 115 -5.79 -13.65 3.34
N SER A 116 -5.11 -13.86 2.21
CA SER A 116 -3.67 -14.14 2.17
C SER A 116 -2.80 -12.95 2.61
N MET A 117 -3.30 -11.72 2.50
CA MET A 117 -2.59 -10.51 2.95
C MET A 117 -2.53 -10.39 4.48
N GLY A 118 -3.31 -11.16 5.24
CA GLY A 118 -3.31 -11.07 6.71
C GLY A 118 -3.79 -9.72 7.30
N MET A 119 -4.18 -8.76 6.45
CA MET A 119 -4.55 -7.40 6.84
C MET A 119 -5.98 -7.28 7.40
N GLY A 120 -6.75 -8.37 7.43
CA GLY A 120 -8.18 -8.31 7.75
C GLY A 120 -8.96 -7.75 6.57
N SER A 121 -9.82 -6.76 6.82
CA SER A 121 -10.60 -6.13 5.76
C SER A 121 -9.83 -5.06 5.02
N VAL A 122 -9.94 -5.10 3.69
CA VAL A 122 -9.31 -4.11 2.82
C VAL A 122 -10.39 -3.41 2.03
N THR A 123 -10.42 -2.09 2.16
CA THR A 123 -11.29 -1.23 1.35
C THR A 123 -10.46 -0.54 0.30
N LEU A 124 -10.59 -1.01 -0.94
CA LEU A 124 -10.00 -0.40 -2.12
C LEU A 124 -11.12 0.31 -2.86
N TYR A 125 -11.43 1.54 -2.45
CA TYR A 125 -12.51 2.29 -3.09
C TYR A 125 -12.08 3.72 -3.40
N MET A 126 -12.33 4.10 -4.65
CA MET A 126 -12.08 5.44 -5.17
C MET A 126 -13.28 5.96 -5.94
N ASN A 127 -13.57 7.24 -5.82
CA ASN A 127 -14.67 7.85 -6.54
C ASN A 127 -14.33 7.87 -8.05
N GLY A 128 -15.13 7.17 -8.87
CA GLY A 128 -14.90 7.09 -10.32
C GLY A 128 -13.83 6.08 -10.79
N ASP A 129 -12.71 5.92 -10.09
CA ASP A 129 -11.57 5.14 -10.59
C ASP A 129 -11.50 3.69 -10.06
N THR A 130 -10.69 2.84 -10.73
CA THR A 130 -10.32 1.48 -10.30
C THR A 130 -9.05 1.54 -9.43
N PRO A 131 -9.15 1.32 -8.11
CA PRO A 131 -8.03 1.53 -7.20
C PRO A 131 -6.95 0.45 -7.29
N LEU A 132 -7.30 -0.75 -7.74
CA LEU A 132 -6.35 -1.82 -8.00
C LEU A 132 -6.50 -2.30 -9.44
N GLN A 133 -5.39 -2.27 -10.17
CA GLN A 133 -5.25 -2.92 -11.47
C GLN A 133 -3.85 -3.53 -11.57
N ILE A 134 -3.74 -4.83 -11.83
CA ILE A 134 -2.47 -5.53 -12.00
C ILE A 134 -2.52 -6.27 -13.33
N ALA A 135 -1.51 -6.03 -14.17
CA ALA A 135 -1.27 -6.72 -15.43
C ALA A 135 -0.22 -7.82 -15.24
N LEU A 136 -0.42 -8.96 -15.90
CA LEU A 136 0.36 -10.18 -15.76
C LEU A 136 0.87 -10.65 -17.13
N SER A 137 2.15 -11.03 -17.18
CA SER A 137 2.79 -11.69 -18.33
C SER A 137 2.33 -13.14 -18.48
N GLU A 138 2.60 -13.79 -19.63
CA GLU A 138 2.23 -15.20 -19.96
C GLU A 138 2.62 -16.22 -18.90
N ASN A 139 3.61 -15.89 -18.07
CA ASN A 139 4.11 -16.74 -17.01
C ASN A 139 3.59 -16.34 -15.61
N GLY A 140 2.47 -15.62 -15.52
CA GLY A 140 1.85 -15.19 -14.26
C GLY A 140 2.59 -14.09 -13.49
N LYS A 141 3.69 -13.54 -14.04
CA LYS A 141 4.47 -12.47 -13.37
C LYS A 141 3.86 -11.10 -13.61
N VAL A 142 3.89 -10.23 -12.60
CA VAL A 142 3.49 -8.83 -12.73
C VAL A 142 4.33 -8.09 -13.76
N VAL A 143 3.67 -7.30 -14.60
CA VAL A 143 4.29 -6.44 -15.62
C VAL A 143 3.75 -5.02 -15.54
N ALA A 144 4.49 -4.05 -16.06
CA ALA A 144 4.03 -2.65 -16.10
C ALA A 144 2.74 -2.50 -16.93
N SER A 145 2.64 -3.23 -18.03
CA SER A 145 1.46 -3.27 -18.89
C SER A 145 1.42 -4.58 -19.69
N ASP A 146 0.23 -5.10 -19.93
CA ASP A 146 0.00 -6.22 -20.84
C ASP A 146 -0.65 -5.72 -22.14
N PRO A 147 0.01 -5.82 -23.31
CA PRO A 147 -0.53 -5.34 -24.57
C PRO A 147 -1.74 -6.14 -25.05
N ALA A 148 -1.92 -7.39 -24.60
CA ALA A 148 -3.02 -8.23 -25.04
C ALA A 148 -4.36 -7.84 -24.39
N THR A 149 -4.32 -7.43 -23.13
CA THR A 149 -5.50 -6.94 -22.39
C THR A 149 -5.62 -5.43 -22.34
N GLY A 150 -4.54 -4.70 -22.66
CA GLY A 150 -4.45 -3.25 -22.49
C GLY A 150 -4.36 -2.80 -21.03
N ALA A 151 -4.23 -3.73 -20.08
CA ALA A 151 -4.15 -3.42 -18.66
C ALA A 151 -2.77 -2.87 -18.29
N SER A 152 -2.73 -1.91 -17.36
CA SER A 152 -1.50 -1.38 -16.77
C SER A 152 -1.50 -1.58 -15.26
N SER A 153 -0.36 -2.01 -14.70
CA SER A 153 -0.23 -2.24 -13.27
C SER A 153 -0.14 -0.92 -12.50
N GLN A 154 -1.20 -0.61 -11.76
CA GLN A 154 -1.32 0.57 -10.93
C GLN A 154 -2.13 0.30 -9.66
N ILE A 155 -1.73 0.95 -8.59
CA ILE A 155 -2.42 0.95 -7.30
C ILE A 155 -2.62 2.39 -6.87
N LEU A 156 -3.88 2.75 -6.64
CA LEU A 156 -4.27 4.05 -6.13
C LEU A 156 -4.63 3.91 -4.66
N LEU A 157 -3.93 4.66 -3.81
CA LEU A 157 -4.16 4.67 -2.37
C LEU A 157 -4.91 5.93 -1.99
N SER A 158 -5.97 5.78 -1.20
CA SER A 158 -6.77 6.88 -0.66
C SER A 158 -6.83 6.85 0.86
N ASP A 159 -7.28 7.96 1.47
CA ASP A 159 -7.70 7.94 2.86
C ASP A 159 -9.14 7.40 3.04
N ASN A 160 -9.62 7.40 4.28
CA ASN A 160 -10.97 6.97 4.64
C ASN A 160 -12.10 7.87 4.11
N ARG A 161 -11.78 9.01 3.49
CA ARG A 161 -12.73 9.90 2.82
C ARG A 161 -12.73 9.68 1.30
N GLY A 162 -11.88 8.78 0.80
CA GLY A 162 -11.71 8.51 -0.63
C GLY A 162 -10.83 9.52 -1.35
N GLU A 163 -10.11 10.39 -0.61
CA GLU A 163 -9.15 11.30 -1.23
C GLU A 163 -7.85 10.57 -1.55
N LEU A 164 -7.38 10.67 -2.80
CA LEU A 164 -6.16 10.04 -3.26
C LEU A 164 -4.93 10.63 -2.55
N LYS A 165 -4.05 9.75 -2.05
CA LYS A 165 -2.79 10.09 -1.40
C LYS A 165 -1.57 9.70 -2.23
N ALA A 166 -1.66 8.59 -2.94
CA ALA A 166 -0.57 8.14 -3.80
C ALA A 166 -1.08 7.30 -4.98
N LYS A 167 -0.39 7.45 -6.11
CA LYS A 167 -0.48 6.56 -7.26
C LYS A 167 0.84 5.80 -7.38
N ILE A 168 0.76 4.49 -7.35
CA ILE A 168 1.90 3.58 -7.47
C ILE A 168 1.76 2.81 -8.78
N VAL A 169 2.85 2.67 -9.52
CA VAL A 169 2.88 1.94 -10.79
C VAL A 169 4.02 0.93 -10.78
N TYR A 170 3.88 -0.16 -11.53
CA TYR A 170 4.95 -1.13 -11.67
C TYR A 170 5.96 -0.65 -12.73
N SER A 171 7.24 -0.51 -12.36
CA SER A 171 8.27 -0.02 -13.26
C SER A 171 8.90 -1.16 -14.07
N ALA A 172 8.74 -1.13 -15.40
CA ALA A 172 9.38 -2.13 -16.27
C ALA A 172 10.92 -2.08 -16.24
N SER A 173 11.52 -0.91 -16.01
CA SER A 173 12.98 -0.75 -16.00
C SER A 173 13.62 -1.23 -14.69
N LYS A 174 12.89 -1.16 -13.57
CA LYS A 174 13.39 -1.55 -12.25
C LYS A 174 12.86 -2.90 -11.76
N GLY A 175 11.76 -3.40 -12.33
CA GLY A 175 11.10 -4.62 -11.86
C GLY A 175 10.51 -4.49 -10.45
N GLU A 176 10.11 -3.28 -10.06
CA GLU A 176 9.58 -2.99 -8.72
C GLU A 176 8.46 -1.94 -8.80
N TRP A 177 7.65 -1.87 -7.74
CA TRP A 177 6.67 -0.80 -7.55
C TRP A 177 7.38 0.53 -7.30
N VAL A 178 6.91 1.58 -7.98
CA VAL A 178 7.41 2.95 -7.79
C VAL A 178 6.24 3.91 -7.61
N ILE A 179 6.45 4.92 -6.78
CA ILE A 179 5.47 5.99 -6.59
C ILE A 179 5.53 6.90 -7.83
N ALA A 180 4.43 6.96 -8.57
CA ALA A 180 4.28 7.85 -9.72
C ALA A 180 3.88 9.26 -9.27
N GLU A 181 2.89 9.35 -8.38
CA GLU A 181 2.35 10.62 -7.88
C GLU A 181 2.07 10.49 -6.38
N SER A 182 2.33 11.56 -5.62
CA SER A 182 2.01 11.68 -4.19
C SER A 182 1.36 13.04 -3.94
N TYR A 183 0.28 13.07 -3.17
CA TYR A 183 -0.60 14.22 -3.00
C TYR A 183 -0.55 14.77 -1.57
#